data_AF-A0A5J4PY01-F1
#
_entry.id   AF-A0A5J4PY01-F1
#
_cell.length_a   1.000
_cell.length_b   1.000
_cell.length_c   1.000
_cell.angle_alpha   90.00
_cell.angle_beta   90.00
_cell.angle_gamma   90.00
#
_symmetry.space_group_name_H-M   'P 1'
#
loop_
_entity.id
_entity.type
_entity.pdbx_description
1 polymer ?
#
loop_
_entity_poly.entity_id
_entity_poly.type
_entity_poly.pdbx_seq_one_letter_code
_entity_poly.pdbx_strand_id
1 'polypeptide(L)'
;GAKSKPVATVESEKTAMIASIYVPEYIWIASGGKNGCLMSESHVLRDRKVVLFPDINAFEDWKMKAKQLKAKDIQVELFSYMEEYATEEQRRNGYDIADFLIQSTSKESVLNAMLKKNPNLSLLIEEFNLIEV
;
A
#
# COMPACT_ATOMS: atom_id res chain seq x y z
N GLY A 1 19.29 17.67 6.90
CA GLY A 1 18.42 17.84 5.72
C GLY A 1 17.26 16.89 5.87
N ALA A 2 16.02 17.40 5.80
CA ALA A 2 14.83 16.57 5.99
C ALA A 2 14.86 15.40 4.98
N LYS A 3 14.86 14.15 5.47
CA LYS A 3 14.73 12.97 4.61
C LYS A 3 13.43 13.14 3.82
N SER A 4 13.52 13.29 2.50
CA SER A 4 12.33 13.36 1.64
C SER A 4 11.50 12.11 1.88
N LYS A 5 10.21 12.29 2.20
CA LYS A 5 9.28 11.17 2.31
C LYS A 5 9.26 10.41 0.97
N PRO A 6 9.23 9.07 0.99
CA PRO A 6 9.04 8.27 -0.21
C PRO A 6 7.67 8.59 -0.83
N VAL A 7 7.60 8.52 -2.16
CA VAL A 7 6.38 8.77 -2.92
C VAL A 7 5.71 7.45 -3.25
N ALA A 8 4.53 7.21 -2.71
CA ALA A 8 3.70 6.07 -3.05
C ALA A 8 2.76 6.44 -4.19
N THR A 9 2.72 5.63 -5.24
CA THR A 9 1.83 5.85 -6.39
C THR A 9 0.77 4.77 -6.47
N VAL A 10 -0.48 5.18 -6.63
CA VAL A 10 -1.64 4.30 -6.81
C VAL A 10 -2.41 4.63 -8.10
N GLU A 11 -3.34 3.78 -8.50
CA GLU A 11 -4.16 4.00 -9.70
C GLU A 11 -5.24 5.08 -9.48
N SER A 12 -5.99 5.01 -8.36
CA SER A 12 -7.14 5.86 -8.06
C SER A 12 -6.87 6.91 -6.96
N GLU A 13 -7.49 8.08 -7.11
CA GLU A 13 -7.49 9.17 -6.12
C GLU A 13 -8.13 8.75 -4.80
N LYS A 14 -9.17 7.92 -4.86
CA LYS A 14 -9.84 7.38 -3.66
C LYS A 14 -8.83 6.60 -2.81
N THR A 15 -8.11 5.69 -3.44
CA THR A 15 -7.08 4.85 -2.80
C THR A 15 -5.98 5.72 -2.24
N ALA A 16 -5.51 6.74 -2.98
CA ALA A 16 -4.47 7.66 -2.52
C ALA A 16 -4.90 8.42 -1.25
N MET A 17 -6.13 8.92 -1.25
CA MET A 17 -6.68 9.66 -0.12
C MET A 17 -6.82 8.77 1.11
N ILE A 18 -7.37 7.57 0.95
CA ILE A 18 -7.50 6.62 2.06
C ILE A 18 -6.12 6.24 2.60
N ALA A 19 -5.20 5.85 1.73
CA ALA A 19 -3.85 5.45 2.11
C ALA A 19 -3.06 6.59 2.77
N SER A 20 -3.32 7.86 2.41
CA SER A 20 -2.73 9.01 3.09
C SER A 20 -3.14 9.17 4.56
N ILE A 21 -4.32 8.66 4.93
CA ILE A 21 -4.81 8.66 6.31
C ILE A 21 -4.15 7.51 7.09
N TYR A 22 -4.05 6.33 6.47
CA TYR A 22 -3.53 5.14 7.12
C TYR A 22 -2.00 5.09 7.19
N VAL A 23 -1.31 5.64 6.19
CA VAL A 23 0.16 5.61 6.10
C VAL A 23 0.71 7.00 5.70
N PRO A 24 0.66 7.99 6.62
CA PRO A 24 1.09 9.37 6.36
C PRO A 24 2.62 9.54 6.14
N GLU A 25 3.40 8.49 6.34
CA GLU A 25 4.85 8.42 6.10
C GLU A 25 5.20 8.50 4.61
N TYR A 26 4.28 8.08 3.74
CA TYR A 26 4.42 8.19 2.29
C TYR A 26 3.68 9.42 1.76
N ILE A 27 4.18 9.98 0.67
CA ILE A 27 3.43 10.95 -0.14
C ILE A 27 2.64 10.16 -1.17
N TRP A 28 1.33 10.10 -1.02
CA TRP A 28 0.45 9.35 -1.91
C TRP A 28 0.06 10.20 -3.12
N ILE A 29 0.32 9.67 -4.31
CA ILE A 29 -0.04 10.27 -5.60
C ILE A 29 -0.88 9.27 -6.39
N ALA A 30 -2.03 9.71 -6.90
CA ALA A 30 -2.78 8.94 -7.85
C ALA A 30 -2.27 9.21 -9.27
N SER A 31 -2.09 8.15 -10.05
CA SER A 31 -1.73 8.27 -11.47
C SER A 31 -2.93 8.61 -12.36
N GLY A 32 -4.16 8.41 -11.88
CA GLY A 32 -5.41 8.72 -12.59
C GLY A 32 -5.85 7.62 -13.58
N GLY A 33 -5.69 6.34 -13.21
CA GLY A 33 -6.11 5.18 -14.01
C GLY A 33 -4.99 4.39 -14.70
N LYS A 34 -5.35 3.26 -15.34
CA LYS A 34 -4.45 2.31 -16.06
C LYS A 34 -3.40 2.94 -16.99
N ASN A 35 -3.69 4.09 -17.60
CA ASN A 35 -2.78 4.83 -18.50
C ASN A 35 -2.22 6.12 -17.88
N GLY A 36 -2.27 6.23 -16.55
CA GLY A 36 -2.00 7.44 -15.80
C GLY A 36 -0.67 8.15 -16.08
N CYS A 37 -0.64 9.45 -15.76
CA CYS A 37 0.37 10.47 -16.12
C CYS A 37 1.80 10.22 -15.60
N LEU A 38 2.03 9.10 -14.90
CA LEU A 38 3.28 8.80 -14.21
C LEU A 38 4.49 8.75 -15.15
N MET A 39 4.28 8.32 -16.39
CA MET A 39 5.34 8.27 -17.40
C MET A 39 5.73 9.66 -17.91
N SER A 40 4.72 10.52 -18.11
CA SER A 40 4.86 11.89 -18.60
C SER A 40 5.59 12.78 -17.59
N GLU A 41 5.24 12.64 -16.31
CA GLU A 41 5.79 13.46 -15.22
C GLU A 41 6.90 12.75 -14.41
N SER A 42 7.46 11.67 -14.95
CA SER A 42 8.55 10.90 -14.32
C SER A 42 9.77 11.75 -13.91
N HIS A 43 9.96 12.93 -14.50
CA HIS A 43 11.01 13.88 -14.13
C HIS A 43 10.84 14.46 -12.72
N VAL A 44 9.62 14.59 -12.21
CA VAL A 44 9.31 15.10 -10.85
C VAL A 44 9.73 14.09 -9.77
N LEU A 45 9.85 12.82 -10.16
CA LEU A 45 10.21 11.72 -9.27
C LEU A 45 11.72 11.44 -9.24
N ARG A 46 12.52 12.18 -10.03
CA ARG A 46 13.98 12.07 -10.04
C ARG A 46 14.52 12.47 -8.65
N ASP A 47 15.50 11.72 -8.14
CA ASP A 47 16.08 11.84 -6.79
C ASP A 47 15.14 11.51 -5.61
N ARG A 48 13.96 10.92 -5.87
CA ARG A 48 13.06 10.41 -4.82
C ARG A 48 12.90 8.90 -4.91
N LYS A 49 12.67 8.28 -3.75
CA LYS A 49 12.22 6.90 -3.67
C LYS A 49 10.74 6.85 -4.03
N VAL A 50 10.42 6.11 -5.08
CA VAL A 50 9.05 5.89 -5.55
C VAL A 50 8.66 4.45 -5.26
N VAL A 51 7.49 4.25 -4.69
CA VAL A 51 6.90 2.93 -4.50
C VAL A 51 5.61 2.87 -5.29
N LEU A 52 5.48 1.87 -6.15
CA LEU A 52 4.31 1.66 -6.97
C LEU A 52 3.42 0.61 -6.31
N PHE A 53 2.16 0.97 -6.08
CA PHE A 53 1.12 0.12 -5.54
C PHE A 53 0.10 -0.16 -6.66
N PRO A 54 0.34 -1.19 -7.48
CA PRO A 54 -0.60 -1.59 -8.52
C PRO A 54 -1.82 -2.28 -7.92
N ASP A 55 -2.95 -2.21 -8.62
CA ASP A 55 -4.10 -3.07 -8.36
C ASP A 55 -3.76 -4.53 -8.72
N ILE A 56 -4.46 -5.49 -8.10
CA ILE A 56 -4.20 -6.95 -8.28
C ILE A 56 -4.28 -7.40 -9.75
N ASN A 57 -4.99 -6.67 -10.61
CA ASN A 57 -5.12 -7.00 -12.03
C ASN A 57 -4.28 -6.12 -12.96
N ALA A 58 -3.42 -5.27 -12.40
CA ALA A 58 -2.58 -4.33 -13.14
C ALA A 58 -1.07 -4.53 -12.86
N PHE A 59 -0.69 -5.58 -12.13
CA PHE A 59 0.69 -5.81 -11.68
C PHE A 59 1.69 -5.85 -12.84
N GLU A 60 1.42 -6.61 -13.91
CA GLU A 60 2.34 -6.76 -15.05
C GLU A 60 2.53 -5.44 -15.84
N ASP A 61 1.46 -4.66 -16.02
CA ASP A 61 1.54 -3.34 -16.67
C ASP A 61 2.43 -2.38 -15.87
N TRP A 62 2.24 -2.37 -14.54
CA TRP A 62 3.02 -1.51 -13.64
C TRP A 62 4.46 -1.99 -13.47
N LYS A 63 4.71 -3.29 -13.59
CA LYS A 63 6.07 -3.86 -13.64
C LYS A 63 6.84 -3.41 -14.87
N MET A 64 6.18 -3.32 -16.02
CA MET A 64 6.79 -2.72 -17.22
C MET A 64 7.08 -1.23 -17.01
N LYS A 65 6.15 -0.46 -16.43
CA LYS A 65 6.38 0.96 -16.09
C LYS A 65 7.52 1.13 -15.09
N ALA A 66 7.60 0.27 -14.07
CA ALA A 66 8.68 0.27 -13.10
C ALA A 66 10.05 0.09 -13.79
N LYS A 67 10.15 -0.87 -14.73
CA LYS A 67 11.38 -1.06 -15.51
C LYS A 67 11.74 0.18 -16.34
N GLN A 68 10.75 0.83 -16.95
CA GLN A 68 10.98 2.07 -17.71
C GLN A 68 11.45 3.24 -16.83
N LEU A 69 10.92 3.36 -15.61
CA LEU A 69 11.37 4.34 -14.63
C LEU A 69 12.79 4.02 -14.12
N LYS A 70 13.10 2.75 -13.84
CA LYS A 70 14.47 2.33 -13.49
C LYS A 70 15.47 2.64 -14.59
N ALA A 71 15.08 2.46 -15.86
CA ALA A 71 15.92 2.82 -17.01
C ALA A 71 16.20 4.33 -17.12
N LYS A 72 15.37 5.17 -16.49
CA LYS A 72 15.57 6.63 -16.39
C LYS A 72 16.34 7.07 -15.14
N ASP A 73 16.97 6.12 -14.45
CA ASP A 73 17.72 6.33 -13.19
C ASP A 73 16.85 6.83 -12.03
N ILE A 74 15.59 6.37 -11.99
CA ILE A 74 14.65 6.68 -10.90
C ILE A 74 14.59 5.47 -9.96
N GLN A 75 14.77 5.72 -8.65
CA GLN A 75 14.61 4.70 -7.62
C GLN A 75 13.14 4.33 -7.47
N VAL A 76 12.71 3.28 -8.17
CA VAL A 76 11.34 2.77 -8.09
C VAL A 76 11.30 1.33 -7.57
N GLU A 77 10.38 1.09 -6.64
CA GLU A 77 10.07 -0.22 -6.09
C GLU A 77 8.62 -0.57 -6.45
N LEU A 78 8.37 -1.84 -6.76
CA LEU A 78 7.04 -2.34 -7.07
C LEU A 78 6.56 -3.18 -5.90
N PHE A 79 5.39 -2.87 -5.37
CA PHE A 79 4.83 -3.60 -4.25
C PHE A 79 4.11 -4.87 -4.75
N SER A 80 4.72 -6.05 -4.56
CA SER A 80 4.18 -7.35 -5.01
C SER A 80 3.33 -8.07 -3.97
N TYR A 81 3.20 -7.52 -2.76
CA TYR A 81 2.48 -8.18 -1.68
C TYR A 81 1.03 -8.52 -2.06
N MET A 82 0.31 -7.60 -2.71
CA MET A 82 -1.06 -7.87 -3.15
C MET A 82 -1.13 -8.96 -4.23
N GLU A 83 -0.13 -9.05 -5.11
CA GLU A 83 -0.09 -10.10 -6.13
C GLU A 83 0.16 -11.49 -5.51
N GLU A 84 1.08 -11.56 -4.54
CA GLU A 84 1.52 -12.81 -3.91
C GLU A 84 0.55 -13.32 -2.84
N TYR A 85 -0.10 -12.43 -2.09
CA TYR A 85 -0.94 -12.78 -0.94
C TYR A 85 -2.46 -12.62 -1.20
N ALA A 86 -2.89 -12.04 -2.32
CA ALA A 86 -4.32 -11.94 -2.60
C ALA A 86 -4.96 -13.31 -2.86
N THR A 87 -6.08 -13.55 -2.17
CA THR A 87 -6.94 -14.71 -2.43
C THR A 87 -7.67 -14.56 -3.77
N GLU A 88 -8.16 -15.67 -4.34
CA GLU A 88 -8.91 -15.63 -5.60
C GLU A 88 -10.15 -14.71 -5.53
N GLU A 89 -10.78 -14.61 -4.36
CA GLU A 89 -11.91 -13.71 -4.14
C GLU A 89 -11.49 -12.25 -4.20
N GLN A 90 -10.37 -11.88 -3.57
CA GLN A 90 -9.81 -10.53 -3.64
C GLN A 90 -9.38 -10.17 -5.08
N ARG A 91 -8.82 -11.13 -5.82
CA ARG A 91 -8.49 -10.95 -7.25
C ARG A 91 -9.74 -10.70 -8.08
N ARG A 92 -10.79 -11.50 -7.87
CA ARG A 92 -12.07 -11.38 -8.59
C ARG A 92 -12.77 -10.05 -8.30
N ASN A 93 -12.69 -9.58 -7.06
CA ASN A 93 -13.27 -8.31 -6.64
C ASN A 93 -12.39 -7.09 -6.99
N GLY A 94 -11.16 -7.29 -7.44
CA GLY A 94 -10.26 -6.21 -7.83
C GLY A 94 -9.82 -5.33 -6.67
N TYR A 95 -9.47 -5.94 -5.53
CA TYR A 95 -9.06 -5.22 -4.33
C TYR A 95 -7.86 -4.30 -4.58
N ASP A 96 -7.88 -3.13 -3.96
CA ASP A 96 -6.78 -2.17 -3.95
C ASP A 96 -6.09 -2.11 -2.57
N ILE A 97 -4.97 -1.38 -2.47
CA ILE A 97 -4.23 -1.23 -1.21
C ILE A 97 -5.09 -0.59 -0.10
N ALA A 98 -6.05 0.27 -0.43
CA ALA A 98 -6.92 0.89 0.56
C ALA A 98 -7.87 -0.12 1.19
N ASP A 99 -8.39 -1.08 0.43
CA ASP A 99 -9.22 -2.15 0.96
C ASP A 99 -8.45 -3.02 1.99
N PHE A 100 -7.18 -3.32 1.70
CA PHE A 100 -6.31 -4.03 2.64
C PHE A 100 -6.06 -3.22 3.92
N LEU A 101 -5.79 -1.91 3.79
CA LEU A 101 -5.55 -1.01 4.93
C LEU A 101 -6.80 -0.84 5.81
N ILE A 102 -7.99 -0.80 5.20
CA ILE A 102 -9.25 -0.71 5.93
C ILE A 102 -9.52 -2.03 6.68
N GLN A 103 -9.31 -3.19 6.03
CA GLN A 103 -9.49 -4.49 6.69
C GLN A 103 -8.53 -4.69 7.86
N SER A 104 -7.23 -4.38 7.71
CA SER A 104 -6.27 -4.50 8.80
C SER A 104 -6.66 -3.62 9.99
N THR A 105 -7.04 -2.38 9.73
CA THR A 105 -7.45 -1.46 10.80
C THR A 105 -8.73 -1.91 11.49
N SER A 106 -9.69 -2.50 10.76
CA SER A 106 -10.91 -3.03 11.38
C SER A 106 -10.59 -4.14 12.39
N LYS A 107 -9.62 -5.02 12.09
CA LYS A 107 -9.20 -6.10 12.99
C LYS A 107 -8.50 -5.56 14.23
N GLU A 108 -7.54 -4.63 14.05
CA GLU A 108 -6.83 -3.99 15.16
C GLU A 108 -7.78 -3.14 16.03
N SER A 109 -8.73 -2.44 15.42
CA SER A 109 -9.71 -1.64 16.15
C SER A 109 -10.68 -2.50 16.96
N VAL A 110 -11.10 -3.66 16.43
CA VAL A 110 -11.92 -4.63 17.16
C VAL A 110 -11.12 -5.23 18.32
N LEU A 111 -9.88 -5.65 18.09
CA LEU A 111 -9.00 -6.16 19.15
C LEU A 111 -8.78 -5.11 20.24
N ASN A 112 -8.44 -3.88 19.86
CA ASN A 112 -8.28 -2.77 20.80
C ASN A 112 -9.57 -2.48 21.58
N ALA A 113 -10.74 -2.55 20.93
CA ALA A 113 -12.02 -2.39 21.59
C ALA A 113 -12.32 -3.54 22.57
N MET A 114 -11.93 -4.78 22.23
CA MET A 114 -12.05 -5.94 23.11
C MET A 114 -11.12 -5.84 24.31
N LEU A 115 -9.85 -5.46 24.10
CA LEU A 115 -8.87 -5.20 25.16
C LEU A 115 -9.36 -4.11 26.12
N LYS A 116 -9.96 -3.05 25.59
CA LYS A 116 -10.53 -1.95 26.40
C LYS A 116 -11.73 -2.40 27.24
N LYS A 117 -12.49 -3.40 26.79
CA LYS A 117 -13.61 -3.98 27.54
C LYS A 117 -13.18 -5.03 28.56
N ASN A 118 -12.13 -5.80 28.28
CA ASN A 118 -11.60 -6.79 29.20
C ASN A 118 -10.06 -6.82 29.16
N PRO A 119 -9.39 -6.17 30.12
CA PRO A 119 -7.92 -6.10 30.17
C PRO A 119 -7.25 -7.48 30.30
N ASN A 120 -7.97 -8.50 30.80
CA ASN A 120 -7.43 -9.85 30.93
C ASN A 120 -7.19 -10.54 29.58
N LEU A 121 -7.73 -9.99 28.48
CA LEU A 121 -7.43 -10.48 27.14
C LEU A 121 -5.95 -10.26 26.76
N SER A 122 -5.29 -9.22 27.29
CA SER A 122 -3.83 -9.04 27.10
C SER A 122 -3.05 -10.19 27.73
N LEU A 123 -3.44 -10.61 28.93
CA LEU A 123 -2.81 -11.75 29.62
C LEU A 123 -2.97 -13.04 28.84
N LEU A 124 -4.14 -13.26 28.22
CA LEU A 124 -4.36 -14.44 27.38
C LEU A 124 -3.52 -14.40 26.10
N ILE A 125 -3.36 -13.23 25.47
CA ILE A 125 -2.51 -13.09 24.27
C ILE A 125 -1.05 -13.39 24.60
N GLU A 126 -0.56 -12.92 25.75
CA GLU A 126 0.80 -13.17 26.23
C GLU A 126 1.00 -14.64 26.64
N GLU A 127 0.07 -15.21 27.43
CA GLU A 127 0.18 -16.59 27.92
C GLU A 127 0.10 -17.63 26.80
N PHE A 128 -0.75 -17.39 25.78
CA PHE A 128 -0.91 -18.28 24.63
C PHE A 128 -0.03 -17.92 23.44
N ASN A 129 0.81 -16.87 23.55
CA ASN A 129 1.72 -16.41 22.52
C ASN A 129 1.04 -16.18 21.15
N LEU A 130 -0.15 -15.56 21.16
CA LEU A 130 -1.01 -15.38 19.98
C LEU A 130 -0.59 -14.20 19.08
N ILE A 131 0.71 -13.91 19.04
CA ILE A 131 1.28 -12.84 18.21
C ILE A 131 1.53 -13.41 16.81
N GLU A 132 1.18 -12.68 15.75
CA GLU A 132 1.47 -13.09 14.37
C GLU A 132 2.98 -13.29 14.20
N VAL A 133 3.35 -14.43 13.59
CA VAL A 133 4.73 -14.86 13.28
C VAL A 133 5.19 -14.24 11.97
#